data_AF-A0A1B7LF01-F1
#
_entry.id   AF-A0A1B7LF01-F1
#
_cell.length_a   1.000
_cell.length_b   1.000
_cell.length_c   1.000
_cell.angle_alpha   90.00
_cell.angle_beta   90.00
_cell.angle_gamma   90.00
#
_symmetry.space_group_name_H-M   'P 1'
#
loop_
_entity.id
_entity.type
_entity.pdbx_description
1 polymer ?
#
loop_
_entity_poly.entity_id
_entity_poly.type
_entity_poly.pdbx_seq_one_letter_code
_entity_poly.pdbx_strand_id
1 'polypeptide(L)' 'MFRLTVERERRGWSKTRLAILMEIHPATLGKVERGQLPAFPSYCQKLEEIFGIPADKLFEEVEDKCAKQ' A
#
# COMPACT_ATOMS: atom_id res chain seq x y z
N MET A 1 4.07 7.36 -6.51
CA MET A 1 3.91 6.64 -5.21
C MET A 1 2.47 6.21 -5.13
N PHE A 2 2.11 5.03 -4.62
CA PHE A 2 0.70 4.70 -4.46
C PHE A 2 0.12 5.30 -3.18
N ARG A 3 -1.17 5.65 -3.22
CA ARG A 3 -1.92 6.16 -2.05
C ARG A 3 -1.85 5.20 -0.86
N LEU A 4 -1.72 3.91 -1.12
CA LEU A 4 -1.43 2.87 -0.14
C LEU A 4 -0.26 3.25 0.80
N THR A 5 0.83 3.77 0.24
CA THR A 5 2.00 4.17 1.01
C THR A 5 1.69 5.37 1.90
N VAL A 6 0.90 6.33 1.40
CA VAL A 6 0.47 7.52 2.17
C VAL A 6 -0.44 7.11 3.33
N GLU A 7 -1.42 6.24 3.08
CA GLU A 7 -2.34 5.75 4.12
C GLU A 7 -1.63 4.91 5.17
N ARG A 8 -0.65 4.09 4.76
CA ARG A 8 0.22 3.37 5.69
C ARG A 8 0.99 4.34 6.60
N GLU A 9 1.56 5.40 6.03
CA GLU A 9 2.34 6.40 6.77
C GLU A 9 1.48 7.28 7.67
N ARG A 10 0.28 7.66 7.22
CA ARG A 10 -0.72 8.37 8.03
C ARG A 10 -1.12 7.60 9.28
N ARG A 11 -1.20 6.26 9.19
CA ARG A 11 -1.49 5.38 10.32
C ARG A 11 -0.26 5.06 11.17
N GLY A 12 0.93 5.57 10.82
CA GLY A 12 2.19 5.27 11.51
C GLY A 12 2.61 3.81 11.39
N TRP A 13 2.18 3.10 10.34
CA TRP A 13 2.50 1.68 10.16
C TRP A 13 3.82 1.51 9.40
N SER A 14 4.67 0.62 9.90
CA SER A 14 5.83 0.17 9.13
C SER A 14 5.41 -0.76 8.00
N LYS A 15 6.24 -0.88 6.97
CA LYS A 15 6.02 -1.84 5.87
C LYS A 15 5.90 -3.27 6.40
N THR A 16 6.74 -3.63 7.37
CA THR A 16 6.68 -4.95 8.03
C THR A 16 5.35 -5.17 8.74
N ARG A 17 4.82 -4.15 9.43
CA ARG A 17 3.52 -4.27 10.10
C ARG A 17 2.39 -4.51 9.11
N LEU A 18 2.35 -3.76 8.02
CA LEU A 18 1.34 -3.97 6.98
C LEU A 18 1.50 -5.34 6.30
N ALA A 19 2.73 -5.77 6.07
CA ALA A 19 3.01 -7.09 5.48
C ALA A 19 2.52 -8.24 6.37
N ILE A 20 2.68 -8.12 7.70
CA ILE A 20 2.13 -9.08 8.67
C ILE A 20 0.60 -9.09 8.62
N LEU A 21 -0.04 -7.92 8.61
CA LEU A 21 -1.52 -7.81 8.52
C LEU A 21 -2.07 -8.44 7.23
N MET A 22 -1.33 -8.29 6.13
CA MET A 22 -1.69 -8.89 4.85
C MET A 22 -1.28 -10.35 4.71
N GLU A 23 -0.53 -10.89 5.67
CA GLU A 23 0.09 -12.22 5.64
C GLU A 23 0.96 -12.44 4.38
N ILE A 24 1.72 -11.42 4.01
CA ILE A 24 2.67 -11.48 2.88
C ILE A 24 4.08 -11.14 3.33
N HIS A 25 5.06 -11.51 2.50
CA HIS A 25 6.43 -11.13 2.76
C HIS A 25 6.62 -9.61 2.58
N PRO A 26 7.35 -8.90 3.46
CA PRO A 26 7.56 -7.45 3.34
C PRO A 26 8.26 -7.05 2.04
N ALA A 27 9.10 -7.93 1.49
CA ALA A 27 9.68 -7.71 0.15
C ALA A 27 8.63 -7.70 -0.97
N THR A 28 7.57 -8.51 -0.85
CA THR A 28 6.44 -8.54 -1.79
C THR A 28 5.64 -7.26 -1.67
N LEU A 29 5.31 -6.82 -0.45
CA LEU A 29 4.62 -5.55 -0.22
C LEU A 29 5.40 -4.37 -0.83
N GLY A 30 6.73 -4.33 -0.65
CA GLY A 30 7.55 -3.28 -1.23
C GLY A 30 7.54 -3.25 -2.76
N LYS A 31 7.41 -4.41 -3.43
CA LYS A 31 7.24 -4.47 -4.89
C LYS A 31 5.86 -3.99 -5.33
N VAL A 32 4.82 -4.34 -4.57
CA VAL A 32 3.44 -3.89 -4.80
C VAL A 32 3.32 -2.36 -4.64
N GLU A 33 3.88 -1.79 -3.56
CA GLU A 33 3.90 -0.34 -3.32
C GLU A 33 4.62 0.46 -4.42
N ARG A 34 5.55 -0.18 -5.15
CA ARG A 34 6.30 0.44 -6.25
C ARG A 34 5.73 0.13 -7.64
N GLY A 35 4.65 -0.65 -7.74
CA GLY A 35 4.07 -1.06 -9.02
C GLY A 35 4.90 -2.11 -9.78
N GLN A 36 5.92 -2.70 -9.14
CA GLN A 36 6.75 -3.74 -9.74
C GLN A 36 6.07 -5.12 -9.73
N LEU A 37 5.04 -5.30 -8.91
CA LEU A 37 4.25 -6.53 -8.84
C LEU A 37 2.76 -6.15 -8.89
N PRO A 38 1.98 -6.73 -9.82
CA PRO A 38 0.54 -6.48 -9.87
C PRO A 38 -0.10 -6.94 -8.56
N ALA A 39 -0.98 -6.12 -8.00
CA ALA A 39 -1.77 -6.50 -6.84
C ALA A 39 -2.78 -7.57 -7.27
N PHE A 40 -2.59 -8.80 -6.77
CA PHE A 40 -3.55 -9.87 -7.00
C PHE A 40 -4.90 -9.51 -6.34
N PRO A 41 -6.04 -10.01 -6.85
CA PRO A 41 -7.36 -9.73 -6.31
C PRO A 41 -7.48 -9.99 -4.79
N SER A 42 -6.78 -11.02 -4.30
CA SER A 42 -6.73 -11.36 -2.88
C SER A 42 -6.03 -10.28 -2.03
N TYR A 43 -5.06 -9.56 -2.59
CA TYR A 43 -4.40 -8.44 -1.91
C TYR A 43 -5.29 -7.21 -1.88
N CYS A 44 -6.02 -6.95 -2.98
CA CYS A 44 -7.01 -5.88 -3.04
C CYS A 44 -8.06 -6.05 -1.93
N GLN A 45 -8.66 -7.24 -1.81
CA GLN A 45 -9.66 -7.51 -0.77
C GLN A 45 -9.11 -7.33 0.66
N LYS A 46 -7.91 -7.84 0.94
CA LYS A 46 -7.28 -7.65 2.26
C LYS A 46 -6.98 -6.18 2.55
N LEU A 47 -6.50 -5.44 1.56
CA LEU A 47 -6.24 -4.01 1.71
C LEU A 47 -7.54 -3.23 1.94
N GLU A 48 -8.61 -3.57 1.24
CA GLU A 48 -9.94 -3.00 1.46
C GLU A 48 -10.45 -3.25 2.88
N GLU A 49 -10.27 -4.47 3.40
CA GLU A 49 -10.67 -4.82 4.76
C GLU A 49 -9.84 -4.09 5.83
N ILE A 50 -8.52 -4.01 5.64
CA ILE A 50 -7.60 -3.36 6.59
C ILE A 50 -7.78 -1.84 6.60
N PHE A 51 -7.93 -1.24 5.42
CA PHE A 51 -8.00 0.21 5.29
C PHE A 51 -9.43 0.74 5.32
N GLY A 52 -10.44 -0.06 4.97
CA GLY A 52 -11.82 0.39 4.75
C GLY A 52 -11.96 1.27 3.51
N ILE A 53 -11.00 1.21 2.59
CA ILE A 53 -10.92 2.05 1.39
C ILE A 53 -10.86 1.10 0.19
N PRO A 54 -11.63 1.34 -0.89
CA PRO A 54 -11.59 0.51 -2.08
C PRO A 54 -10.16 0.44 -2.66
N ALA A 55 -9.78 -0.74 -3.15
CA ALA A 55 -8.44 -1.00 -3.67
C ALA A 55 -8.09 -0.05 -4.82
N ASP A 56 -9.07 0.26 -5.66
CA ASP A 56 -8.95 1.24 -6.75
C ASP A 56 -8.37 2.57 -6.26
N LYS A 57 -8.87 3.09 -5.13
CA LYS A 57 -8.34 4.32 -4.50
C LYS A 57 -6.97 4.10 -3.86
N LEU A 58 -6.72 2.94 -3.25
CA LEU A 58 -5.41 2.65 -2.62
C LEU A 58 -4.28 2.55 -3.65
N PHE A 59 -4.58 2.08 -4.85
CA PHE A 59 -3.64 1.96 -5.97
C PHE A 59 -3.61 3.19 -6.88
N GLU A 60 -4.32 4.27 -6.55
CA GLU A 60 -4.13 5.55 -7.23
C GLU A 60 -2.67 6.01 -7.09
N GLU A 61 -2.03 6.31 -8.22
CA GLU A 61 -0.75 7.00 -8.22
C GLU A 61 -0.94 8.41 -7.70
N VAL A 62 -0.40 8.67 -6.52
CA VAL A 62 -0.28 10.00 -5.94
C VAL A 62 1.11 10.52 -6.26
N GLU A 63 1.15 11.71 -6.86
CA GLU A 63 2.38 12.48 -6.99
C GLU A 63 2.86 12.86 -5.59
N ASP A 64 4.13 12.58 -5.32
CA ASP A 64 4.80 12.99 -4.10
C ASP A 64 4.94 14.52 -4.14
N LYS A 65 3.94 15.25 -3.63
CA LYS A 65 4.05 16.70 -3.39
C LYS A 65 4.96 17.02 -2.20
N CYS A 66 6.05 16.26 -2.04
CA CYS A 66 7.15 16.57 -1.13
C CYS A 66 8.48 16.59 -1.89
N ALA A 67 8.51 17.14 -3.10
CA ALA A 67 9.66 17.94 -3.51
C ALA A 67 9.62 19.24 -2.70
N LYS A 68 10.14 19.20 -1.46
CA LYS A 68 10.61 20.44 -0.82
C LYS A 68 11.74 20.97 -1.71
N GLN A 69 11.50 22.16 -2.28
CA GLN A 69 12.53 23.01 -2.90
C GLN A 69 13.68 23.25 -1.94
#